data_AF-A0A401PT45-F1
#
_entry.id   AF-A0A401PT45-F1
#
_cell.length_a   1.000
_cell.length_b   1.000
_cell.length_c   1.000
_cell.angle_alpha   90.00
_cell.angle_beta   90.00
_cell.angle_gamma   90.00
#
_symmetry.space_group_name_H-M   'P 1'
#
loop_
_entity.id
_entity.type
_entity.pdbx_description
1 polymer ?
#
loop_
_entity_poly.entity_id
_entity_poly.type
_entity_poly.pdbx_seq_one_letter_code
_entity_poly.pdbx_strand_id
1 'polypeptide(L)' 'MYTYDILAASPCCQARLNCKHCGKPVIDVRVGMQYFSEYSNVQQCPHCGNLDYHFVKPFSSFKVLEAY' A
#
# COMPACT_ATOMS: atom_id res chain seq x y z
N MET A 1 -24.02 -11.24 -0.02
CA MET A 1 -23.40 -10.24 0.89
C MET A 1 -22.35 -9.51 0.07
N TYR A 2 -22.50 -8.21 -0.17
CA TYR A 2 -21.50 -7.44 -0.92
C TYR A 2 -20.36 -7.06 0.04
N THR A 3 -19.14 -7.50 -0.26
CA THR A 3 -17.92 -7.11 0.46
C THR A 3 -17.40 -5.82 -0.13
N TYR A 4 -17.39 -4.75 0.66
CA TYR A 4 -16.79 -3.48 0.28
C TYR A 4 -15.39 -3.41 0.87
N ASP A 5 -14.39 -3.18 0.03
CA ASP A 5 -13.05 -2.88 0.50
C ASP A 5 -12.91 -1.36 0.69
N ILE A 6 -13.07 -0.91 1.92
CA ILE A 6 -12.95 0.49 2.33
C ILE A 6 -11.52 1.02 2.07
N LEU A 7 -10.54 0.12 2.01
CA LEU A 7 -9.13 0.42 1.79
C LEU A 7 -8.69 0.16 0.35
N ALA A 8 -9.62 -0.17 -0.56
CA ALA A 8 -9.35 -0.22 -1.98
C ALA A 8 -8.79 1.12 -2.44
N ALA A 9 -7.53 1.09 -2.86
CA ALA A 9 -6.78 2.31 -3.16
C ALA A 9 -6.07 2.15 -4.49
N SER A 10 -5.91 3.26 -5.21
CA SER A 10 -4.97 3.37 -6.30
C SER A 10 -3.68 4.02 -5.80
N PRO A 11 -2.50 3.54 -6.22
CA PRO A 11 -1.25 4.18 -5.87
C PRO A 11 -1.15 5.54 -6.58
N CYS A 12 -0.91 6.61 -5.82
CA CYS A 12 -0.68 7.93 -6.40
C CYS A 12 0.74 8.11 -6.97
N CYS A 13 1.71 7.30 -6.53
CA CYS A 13 3.09 7.34 -7.00
C CYS A 13 3.86 6.05 -6.68
N GLN A 14 4.97 5.81 -7.39
CA GLN A 14 5.83 4.64 -7.19
C GLN A 14 6.38 4.55 -5.75
N ALA A 15 6.64 5.68 -5.09
CA ALA A 15 7.12 5.69 -3.70
C ALA A 15 6.15 5.01 -2.72
N ARG A 16 4.83 5.02 -3.01
CA ARG A 16 3.81 4.33 -2.21
C ARG A 16 3.75 2.83 -2.46
N LEU A 17 4.37 2.37 -3.53
CA LEU A 17 4.50 0.95 -3.88
C LEU A 17 5.83 0.36 -3.38
N ASN A 18 6.66 1.15 -2.73
CA ASN A 18 7.92 0.69 -2.18
C ASN A 18 7.71 -0.02 -0.85
N CYS A 19 8.49 -1.07 -0.63
CA CYS A 19 8.51 -1.80 0.61
C CYS A 19 9.00 -0.88 1.73
N LYS A 20 8.28 -0.84 2.85
CA LYS A 20 8.68 -0.06 4.04
C LYS A 20 9.98 -0.57 4.67
N HIS A 21 10.34 -1.83 4.43
CA HIS A 21 11.52 -2.45 5.01
C HIS A 21 12.79 -2.24 4.17
N CYS A 22 12.73 -2.51 2.86
CA CYS A 22 13.91 -2.44 2.00
C CYS A 22 13.93 -1.23 1.05
N GLY A 23 12.87 -0.42 1.01
CA GLY A 23 12.75 0.76 0.14
C GLY A 23 12.61 0.45 -1.36
N LYS A 24 12.67 -0.83 -1.77
CA LYS A 24 12.54 -1.26 -3.16
C LYS A 24 11.06 -1.39 -3.56
N PRO A 25 10.70 -1.15 -4.83
CA PRO A 25 9.32 -1.31 -5.32
C PRO A 25 8.85 -2.75 -5.14
N VAL A 26 7.71 -2.95 -4.47
CA VAL A 26 7.06 -4.26 -4.33
C VAL A 26 6.33 -4.62 -5.62
N ILE A 27 5.72 -3.64 -6.27
CA ILE A 27 5.09 -3.76 -7.59
C ILE A 27 5.53 -2.60 -8.47
N ASP A 28 5.52 -2.81 -9.79
CA ASP A 28 5.71 -1.76 -10.76
C ASP A 28 4.41 -0.96 -10.96
N VAL A 29 4.45 0.37 -10.84
CA VAL A 29 3.26 1.23 -11.02
C VAL A 29 2.68 1.15 -12.43
N ARG A 30 3.47 0.74 -13.44
CA ARG A 30 3.04 0.60 -14.84
C ARG A 30 2.21 -0.65 -15.07
N VAL A 31 2.52 -1.73 -14.32
CA VAL A 31 1.74 -2.97 -14.37
C VAL A 31 0.51 -2.83 -13.46
N GLY A 32 0.71 -2.26 -12.27
CA GLY A 32 -0.33 -2.15 -11.25
C GLY A 32 -0.85 -3.53 -10.81
N MET A 33 -1.85 -3.52 -9.93
CA MET A 33 -2.66 -4.70 -9.61
C MET A 33 -3.95 -4.65 -10.42
N GLN A 34 -4.50 -5.83 -10.73
CA GLN A 34 -5.71 -5.96 -11.52
C GLN A 34 -6.96 -5.53 -10.73
N TYR A 35 -6.93 -5.71 -9.40
CA TYR A 35 -8.02 -5.32 -8.52
C TYR A 35 -7.56 -4.33 -7.45
N PHE A 36 -8.33 -3.27 -7.23
CA PHE A 36 -8.03 -2.26 -6.20
C PHE A 36 -7.97 -2.84 -4.79
N SER A 37 -8.64 -3.97 -4.55
CA SER A 37 -8.62 -4.68 -3.27
C SER A 37 -7.32 -5.44 -3.02
N GLU A 38 -6.45 -5.61 -4.02
CA GLU A 38 -5.16 -6.27 -3.79
C GLU A 38 -4.18 -5.35 -3.05
N TYR A 39 -4.37 -4.03 -3.14
CA TYR A 39 -3.53 -3.06 -2.43
C TYR A 39 -3.77 -3.05 -0.91
N SER A 40 -4.92 -3.53 -0.44
CA SER A 40 -5.24 -3.64 0.98
C SER A 40 -4.80 -4.98 1.59
N ASN A 41 -4.29 -5.91 0.77
CA ASN A 41 -3.87 -7.23 1.23
C ASN A 41 -2.42 -7.26 1.75
N VAL A 42 -2.11 -8.26 2.56
CA VAL A 42 -0.72 -8.56 2.96
C VAL A 42 0.00 -9.11 1.73
N GLN A 43 1.16 -8.52 1.40
CA GLN A 43 1.96 -8.96 0.27
C GLN A 43 3.39 -9.23 0.72
N GLN A 44 4.02 -10.23 0.12
CA GLN A 44 5.43 -10.51 0.35
C GLN A 44 6.28 -9.65 -0.58
N CYS A 45 7.25 -8.93 -0.04
CA CYS A 45 8.18 -8.17 -0.86
C CYS A 45 9.07 -9.14 -1.67
N PRO A 46 9.14 -9.02 -3.02
CA PRO A 46 9.97 -9.89 -3.85
C PRO A 46 11.48 -9.68 -3.63
N HIS A 47 11.88 -8.62 -2.94
CA HIS A 47 13.29 -8.29 -2.73
C HIS A 47 13.83 -8.68 -1.36
N CYS A 48 13.04 -8.55 -0.29
CA CYS A 48 13.47 -8.86 1.07
C CYS A 48 12.67 -9.98 1.72
N GLY A 49 11.60 -10.48 1.08
CA GLY A 49 10.75 -11.52 1.64
C GLY A 49 9.83 -11.07 2.77
N ASN A 50 9.80 -9.77 3.12
CA ASN A 50 8.96 -9.26 4.21
C ASN A 50 7.47 -9.28 3.83
N LEU A 51 6.66 -9.95 4.65
CA LEU A 51 5.20 -10.00 4.56
C LEU A 51 4.61 -8.85 5.38
N ASP A 52 4.03 -7.87 4.70
CA ASP A 52 3.40 -6.72 5.35
C ASP A 52 2.34 -6.08 4.44
N TYR A 53 1.52 -5.19 5.01
CA TYR A 53 0.65 -4.29 4.28
C TYR A 53 1.48 -3.12 3.73
N HIS A 54 2.16 -3.35 2.60
CA HIS A 54 3.07 -2.36 2.01
C HIS A 54 2.33 -1.08 1.57
N PHE A 55 1.12 -1.22 1.01
CA PHE A 55 0.39 -0.10 0.40
C PHE A 55 -0.59 0.60 1.35
N VAL A 56 -0.96 -0.06 2.46
CA VAL A 56 -1.81 0.54 3.49
C VAL A 56 -0.97 1.45 4.38
N LYS A 57 -1.42 2.69 4.59
CA LYS A 57 -0.75 3.61 5.52
C LYS A 57 -1.01 3.11 6.95
N PRO A 58 0.03 2.88 7.77
CA PRO A 58 -0.19 2.50 9.15
C PRO A 58 -0.86 3.65 9.89
N PHE A 59 -1.80 3.33 10.78
CA PHE A 59 -2.62 4.30 11.49
C PHE A 59 -1.79 5.30 12.33
N SER A 60 -0.55 4.93 12.68
CA SER A 60 0.41 5.76 13.39
C SER A 60 0.96 6.96 12.57
N SER A 61 0.65 7.08 11.28
CA SER A 61 1.06 8.22 10.45
C SER A 61 -0.09 9.21 10.19
N PHE A 62 -0.81 9.59 11.24
CA PHE A 62 -1.73 10.72 11.18
C PHE A 62 -0.97 12.02 11.44
N LYS A 63 -1.26 13.06 10.66
CA LYS A 63 -0.79 14.42 10.92
C LYS A 63 -2.02 15.20 11.35
N VAL A 64 -2.08 15.57 12.63
CA VAL A 64 -3.11 16.50 13.10
C VAL A 64 -2.80 17.84 12.46
N LEU A 65 -3.69 18.32 11.60
CA LEU A 65 -3.64 19.68 11.11
C LEU A 65 -4.40 20.51 12.15
N GLU A 66 -3.67 21.32 12.94
CA GLU A 66 -4.30 22.31 13.80
C GLU A 66 -4.98 23.35 12.90
N ALA A 67 -6.30 23.48 13.04
CA ALA A 67 -7.05 24.53 12.40
C ALA A 67 -6.75 25.84 13.15
N TYR A 68 -6.16 26.81 12.44
CA TYR A 68 -5.97 28.18 12.91
C TYR A 68 -7.20 29.02 12.56
#